data_AF-A0A4Q1FGQ5-F1
#
_entry.id   AF-A0A4Q1FGQ5-F1
#
_cell.length_a   1.000
_cell.length_b   1.000
_cell.length_c   1.000
_cell.angle_alpha   90.00
_cell.angle_beta   90.00
_cell.angle_gamma   90.00
#
_symmetry.space_group_name_H-M   'P 1'
#
loop_
_entity.id
_entity.type
_entity.pdbx_description
1 polymer ?
#
loop_
_entity_poly.entity_id
_entity_poly.type
_entity_poly.pdbx_seq_one_letter_code
_entity_poly.pdbx_strand_id
1 'polypeptide(L)'
;MLLKMSDVLILMFLVTLLRQGLFMAYKRNYKVFNFNNSLDLERKKLNKLQFDLKELNRTNDTINGIQVCFGAKMKYEVYIEILDIFFAEKETLFMQYKNNFFVLRIPKPKNQISVKIVPITCGYFEANKDYILEQERKKRFEYYLSLYKQNWIVFLGYLGIVFLNIFALVKFNKNR
;
A
#
# COMPACT_ATOMS: atom_id res chain seq x y z
N MET A 1 -32.96 -10.25 -9.25
CA MET A 1 -31.66 -10.52 -8.62
C MET A 1 -30.92 -9.19 -8.50
N LEU A 2 -31.10 -8.49 -7.38
CA LEU A 2 -30.54 -7.15 -7.15
C LEU A 2 -29.15 -7.30 -6.55
N LEU A 3 -28.11 -6.97 -7.33
CA LEU A 3 -26.75 -6.78 -6.84
C LEU A 3 -26.77 -5.69 -5.76
N LYS A 4 -26.32 -6.01 -4.55
CA LYS A 4 -26.28 -5.04 -3.45
C LYS A 4 -25.22 -3.98 -3.78
N MET A 5 -25.47 -2.75 -3.34
CA MET A 5 -24.56 -1.61 -3.54
C MET A 5 -23.16 -1.88 -2.92
N SER A 6 -23.05 -2.80 -1.95
CA SER A 6 -21.79 -3.33 -1.42
C SER A 6 -20.96 -4.08 -2.46
N ASP A 7 -21.61 -4.85 -3.34
CA ASP A 7 -20.96 -5.72 -4.31
C ASP A 7 -20.37 -4.88 -5.45
N VAL A 8 -21.06 -3.81 -5.82
CA VAL A 8 -20.58 -2.82 -6.81
C VAL A 8 -19.40 -2.02 -6.26
N LEU A 9 -19.42 -1.67 -4.97
CA LEU A 9 -18.34 -0.92 -4.33
C LEU A 9 -17.06 -1.77 -4.21
N ILE A 10 -17.19 -3.05 -3.84
CA ILE A 10 -16.08 -4.01 -3.77
C ILE A 10 -15.49 -4.23 -5.17
N LEU A 11 -16.34 -4.41 -6.19
CA LEU A 11 -15.91 -4.59 -7.57
C LEU A 11 -15.19 -3.34 -8.10
N MET A 12 -15.70 -2.13 -7.82
CA MET A 12 -15.03 -0.87 -8.18
C MET A 12 -13.68 -0.73 -7.47
N PHE A 13 -13.58 -1.10 -6.19
CA PHE A 13 -12.32 -1.01 -5.44
C PHE A 13 -11.27 -1.99 -5.96
N LEU A 14 -11.66 -3.24 -6.25
CA LEU A 14 -10.80 -4.26 -6.86
C LEU A 14 -10.31 -3.85 -8.26
N VAL A 15 -11.21 -3.31 -9.10
CA VAL A 15 -10.88 -2.82 -10.43
C VAL A 15 -9.91 -1.64 -10.35
N THR A 16 -10.09 -0.74 -9.39
CA THR A 16 -9.22 0.44 -9.22
C THR A 16 -7.83 0.04 -8.71
N LEU A 17 -7.75 -0.94 -7.80
CA LEU A 17 -6.49 -1.47 -7.28
C LEU A 17 -5.69 -2.22 -8.37
N LEU A 18 -6.38 -3.04 -9.19
CA LEU A 18 -5.80 -3.71 -10.36
C LEU A 18 -5.29 -2.68 -11.38
N ARG A 19 -6.06 -1.60 -11.62
CA ARG A 19 -5.70 -0.56 -12.59
C ARG A 19 -4.47 0.25 -12.16
N GLN A 20 -4.33 0.55 -10.87
CA GLN A 20 -3.15 1.23 -10.33
C GLN A 20 -1.91 0.33 -10.31
N GLY A 21 -2.06 -0.95 -9.96
CA GLY A 21 -0.97 -1.93 -10.02
C GLY A 21 -0.44 -2.15 -11.44
N LEU A 22 -1.35 -2.19 -12.43
CA LEU A 22 -1.00 -2.34 -13.84
C LEU A 22 -0.22 -1.13 -14.38
N PHE A 23 -0.55 0.09 -13.93
CA PHE A 23 0.15 1.32 -14.34
C PHE A 23 1.58 1.38 -13.79
N MET A 24 1.75 0.96 -12.53
CA MET A 24 3.07 0.89 -11.87
C MET A 24 3.98 -0.18 -12.48
N ALA A 25 3.40 -1.27 -12.98
CA ALA A 25 4.13 -2.26 -13.76
C ALA A 25 4.56 -1.67 -15.11
N TYR A 26 3.64 -1.15 -15.92
CA TYR A 26 3.90 -0.74 -17.31
C TYR A 26 5.04 0.27 -17.50
N LYS A 27 5.32 1.15 -16.52
CA LYS A 27 6.33 2.21 -16.66
C LYS A 27 7.79 1.75 -16.48
N ARG A 28 8.03 0.50 -16.13
CA ARG A 28 9.38 -0.04 -15.88
C ARG A 28 10.06 -0.52 -17.14
N ASN A 29 11.40 -0.56 -17.11
CA ASN A 29 12.15 -1.21 -18.18
C ASN A 29 12.25 -2.71 -17.91
N TYR A 30 11.68 -3.51 -18.80
CA TYR A 30 11.54 -4.96 -18.60
C TYR A 30 12.58 -5.75 -19.39
N LYS A 31 13.27 -6.64 -18.67
CA LYS A 31 14.01 -7.73 -19.30
C LYS A 31 13.02 -8.86 -19.62
N VAL A 32 12.86 -9.14 -20.91
CA VAL A 32 11.84 -10.08 -21.40
C VAL A 32 12.42 -11.48 -21.56
N PHE A 33 11.72 -12.46 -21.00
CA PHE A 33 11.98 -13.89 -21.17
C PHE A 33 10.79 -14.53 -21.87
N ASN A 34 11.00 -15.11 -23.05
CA ASN A 34 9.96 -15.82 -23.77
C ASN A 34 10.21 -17.32 -23.75
N PHE A 35 9.23 -18.06 -23.24
CA PHE A 35 9.23 -19.51 -23.13
C PHE A 35 8.18 -20.10 -24.07
N ASN A 36 8.59 -21.00 -24.96
CA ASN A 36 7.66 -21.58 -25.95
C ASN A 36 7.95 -23.05 -26.28
N ASN A 37 8.80 -23.71 -25.49
CA ASN A 37 9.27 -25.08 -25.74
C ASN A 37 9.19 -25.95 -24.47
N SER A 38 9.79 -27.14 -24.54
CA SER A 38 9.96 -28.07 -23.41
C SER A 38 11.05 -27.64 -22.43
N LEU A 39 11.03 -28.24 -21.25
CA LEU A 39 11.97 -27.99 -20.16
C LEU A 39 13.44 -28.07 -20.58
N ASP A 40 13.83 -29.12 -21.31
CA ASP A 40 15.23 -29.35 -21.70
C ASP A 40 15.78 -28.22 -22.60
N LEU A 41 14.94 -27.73 -23.51
CA LEU A 41 15.30 -26.66 -24.43
C LEU A 41 15.34 -25.30 -23.75
N GLU A 42 14.50 -25.09 -22.73
CA GLU A 42 14.40 -23.83 -22.00
C GLU A 42 15.30 -23.76 -20.76
N ARG A 43 15.96 -24.86 -20.35
CA ARG A 43 16.80 -24.95 -19.14
C ARG A 43 17.84 -23.83 -19.03
N LYS A 44 18.51 -23.47 -20.14
CA LYS A 44 19.47 -22.35 -20.15
C LYS A 44 18.81 -21.00 -19.88
N LYS A 45 17.60 -20.77 -20.40
CA LYS A 45 16.84 -19.53 -20.15
C LYS A 45 16.29 -19.50 -18.73
N LEU A 46 15.84 -20.63 -18.19
CA LEU A 46 15.40 -20.77 -16.80
C LEU A 46 16.53 -20.45 -15.81
N ASN A 47 17.73 -20.99 -16.03
CA ASN A 47 18.90 -20.64 -15.22
C ASN A 47 19.25 -19.15 -15.30
N LYS A 48 19.11 -18.54 -16.48
CA LYS A 48 19.34 -17.11 -16.66
C LYS A 48 18.25 -16.27 -15.97
N LEU A 49 16.99 -16.70 -16.03
CA LEU A 49 15.88 -16.08 -15.30
C LEU A 49 16.15 -16.08 -13.80
N GLN A 50 16.56 -17.23 -13.24
CA GLN A 50 16.92 -17.33 -11.83
C GLN A 50 18.07 -16.39 -11.46
N PHE A 51 19.13 -16.34 -12.27
CA PHE A 51 20.25 -15.43 -12.05
C PHE A 51 19.83 -13.96 -12.05
N ASP A 52 19.02 -13.56 -13.04
CA ASP A 52 18.55 -12.18 -13.17
C ASP A 52 17.58 -11.78 -12.04
N LEU A 53 16.75 -12.70 -11.56
CA LEU A 53 15.89 -12.49 -10.37
C LEU A 53 16.74 -12.31 -9.11
N LYS A 54 17.75 -13.16 -8.93
CA LYS A 54 18.68 -13.06 -7.81
C LYS A 54 19.43 -11.72 -7.82
N GLU A 55 19.84 -11.26 -9.00
CA GLU A 55 20.47 -9.95 -9.16
C GLU A 55 19.49 -8.81 -8.82
N LEU A 56 18.27 -8.86 -9.37
CA LEU A 56 17.19 -7.90 -9.09
C LEU A 56 16.90 -7.77 -7.59
N ASN A 57 16.89 -8.89 -6.87
CA ASN A 57 16.72 -8.92 -5.42
C ASN A 57 17.91 -8.34 -4.67
N ARG A 58 19.14 -8.67 -5.09
CA ARG A 58 20.38 -8.21 -4.45
C ARG A 58 20.56 -6.70 -4.58
N THR A 59 20.28 -6.14 -5.76
CA THR A 59 20.42 -4.71 -6.04
C THR A 59 19.23 -3.89 -5.55
N ASN A 60 18.10 -4.55 -5.26
CA ASN A 60 16.83 -3.92 -4.92
C ASN A 60 16.43 -2.87 -5.97
N ASP A 61 16.62 -3.21 -7.24
CA ASP A 61 16.34 -2.31 -8.36
C ASP A 61 14.83 -2.16 -8.56
N THR A 62 14.39 -0.90 -8.51
CA THR A 62 12.97 -0.51 -8.59
C THR A 62 12.59 0.10 -9.93
N ILE A 63 13.57 0.33 -10.80
CA ILE A 63 13.42 0.91 -12.14
C ILE A 63 13.24 -0.21 -13.16
N ASN A 64 14.07 -1.25 -13.04
CA ASN A 64 14.01 -2.41 -13.91
C ASN A 64 13.07 -3.48 -13.34
N GLY A 65 12.53 -4.31 -14.22
CA GLY A 65 11.69 -5.45 -13.88
C GLY A 65 11.96 -6.62 -14.81
N ILE A 66 11.37 -7.77 -14.49
CA ILE A 66 11.45 -8.97 -15.32
C ILE A 66 10.05 -9.30 -15.83
N GLN A 67 9.94 -9.50 -17.14
CA GLN A 67 8.72 -9.96 -17.79
C GLN A 67 8.96 -11.38 -18.30
N VAL A 68 8.11 -12.30 -17.85
CA VAL A 68 8.09 -13.68 -18.32
C VAL A 68 6.87 -13.86 -19.22
N CYS A 69 7.09 -14.18 -20.48
CA CYS A 69 6.06 -14.41 -21.49
C CYS A 69 5.87 -15.91 -21.74
N PHE A 70 4.62 -16.34 -21.69
CA PHE A 70 4.20 -17.71 -21.93
C PHE A 70 3.69 -17.86 -23.36
N GLY A 71 4.51 -18.51 -24.19
CA GLY A 71 4.17 -18.86 -25.56
C GLY A 71 3.16 -20.02 -25.62
N ALA A 72 2.39 -20.07 -26.72
CA ALA A 72 1.30 -21.03 -26.88
C ALA A 72 1.74 -22.51 -26.92
N LYS A 73 3.02 -22.78 -27.24
CA LYS A 73 3.59 -24.13 -27.32
C LYS A 73 4.40 -24.51 -26.07
N MET A 74 4.44 -23.64 -25.06
CA MET A 74 5.13 -23.91 -23.81
C MET A 74 4.49 -25.11 -23.10
N LYS A 75 5.32 -26.03 -22.63
CA LYS A 75 4.81 -27.14 -21.82
C LYS A 75 4.58 -26.72 -20.36
N TYR A 76 3.65 -27.41 -19.71
CA TYR A 76 3.25 -27.12 -18.33
C TYR A 76 4.41 -27.22 -17.33
N GLU A 77 5.36 -28.14 -17.54
CA GLU A 77 6.51 -28.31 -16.65
C GLU A 77 7.38 -27.06 -16.59
N VAL A 78 7.50 -26.32 -17.71
CA VAL A 78 8.25 -25.05 -17.75
C VAL A 78 7.54 -23.98 -16.91
N TYR A 79 6.21 -23.97 -16.89
CA TYR A 79 5.44 -23.04 -16.06
C TYR A 79 5.66 -23.31 -14.57
N ILE A 80 5.64 -24.58 -14.17
CA ILE A 80 5.88 -24.98 -12.78
C ILE A 80 7.30 -24.63 -12.34
N GLU A 81 8.29 -24.92 -13.18
CA GLU A 81 9.69 -24.56 -12.88
C GLU A 81 9.87 -23.04 -12.68
N ILE A 82 9.16 -22.21 -13.45
CA ILE A 82 9.18 -20.76 -13.28
C ILE A 82 8.61 -20.34 -11.92
N LEU A 83 7.51 -20.97 -11.48
CA LEU A 83 6.95 -20.72 -10.15
C LEU A 83 7.88 -21.20 -9.03
N ASP A 84 8.53 -22.35 -9.21
CA ASP A 84 9.52 -22.87 -8.27
C ASP A 84 10.73 -21.92 -8.16
N ILE A 85 11.19 -21.34 -9.27
CA ILE A 85 12.24 -20.30 -9.27
C ILE A 85 11.77 -19.07 -8.50
N PHE A 86 10.54 -18.58 -8.73
CA PHE A 86 10.01 -17.42 -8.00
C PHE A 86 9.94 -17.70 -6.49
N PHE A 87 9.55 -18.91 -6.11
CA PHE A 87 9.49 -19.32 -4.71
C PHE A 87 10.89 -19.45 -4.09
N ALA A 88 11.84 -20.06 -4.80
CA ALA A 88 13.22 -20.24 -4.35
C ALA A 88 13.94 -18.91 -4.10
N GLU A 89 13.73 -17.92 -4.98
CA GLU A 89 14.29 -16.57 -4.85
C GLU A 89 13.47 -15.67 -3.91
N LYS A 90 12.41 -16.20 -3.26
CA LYS A 90 11.52 -15.49 -2.34
C LYS A 90 10.89 -14.24 -2.97
N GLU A 91 10.51 -14.34 -4.23
CA GLU A 91 9.82 -13.25 -4.93
C GLU A 91 8.41 -13.08 -4.37
N THR A 92 8.19 -11.96 -3.71
CA THR A 92 6.90 -11.65 -3.04
C THR A 92 5.97 -10.81 -3.91
N LEU A 93 6.49 -10.25 -5.02
CA LEU A 93 5.80 -9.27 -5.85
C LEU A 93 5.92 -9.63 -7.33
N PHE A 94 4.99 -10.46 -7.77
CA PHE A 94 4.75 -10.70 -9.19
C PHE A 94 3.27 -10.52 -9.51
N MET A 95 2.98 -10.03 -10.72
CA MET A 95 1.63 -9.84 -11.22
C MET A 95 1.43 -10.68 -12.48
N GLN A 96 0.35 -11.46 -12.51
CA GLN A 96 -0.11 -12.11 -13.73
C GLN A 96 -0.98 -11.15 -14.53
N TYR A 97 -0.67 -10.97 -15.80
CA TYR A 97 -1.57 -10.31 -16.72
C TYR A 97 -1.51 -10.97 -18.10
N LYS A 98 -2.65 -11.54 -18.52
CA LYS A 98 -2.75 -12.40 -19.71
C LYS A 98 -1.72 -13.54 -19.62
N ASN A 99 -0.96 -13.76 -20.69
CA ASN A 99 0.08 -14.80 -20.76
C ASN A 99 1.44 -14.32 -20.25
N ASN A 100 1.48 -13.30 -19.39
CA ASN A 100 2.73 -12.77 -18.87
C ASN A 100 2.73 -12.70 -17.34
N PHE A 101 3.89 -12.99 -16.75
CA PHE A 101 4.21 -12.52 -15.40
C PHE A 101 5.10 -11.29 -15.46
N PHE A 102 4.84 -10.36 -14.57
CA PHE A 102 5.66 -9.18 -14.32
C PHE A 102 6.19 -9.25 -12.90
N VAL A 103 7.51 -9.41 -12.76
CA VAL A 103 8.21 -9.41 -11.47
C VAL A 103 8.80 -8.03 -11.24
N LEU A 104 8.53 -7.45 -10.08
CA LEU A 104 8.89 -6.07 -9.77
C LEU A 104 9.20 -5.88 -8.29
N ARG A 105 10.20 -5.04 -8.01
CA ARG A 105 10.55 -4.66 -6.63
C ARG A 105 9.93 -3.33 -6.25
N ILE A 106 9.35 -3.26 -5.07
CA ILE A 106 8.93 -1.99 -4.47
C ILE A 106 10.11 -1.42 -3.68
N PRO A 107 10.39 -0.10 -3.76
CA PRO A 107 11.42 0.51 -2.93
C PRO A 107 11.15 0.22 -1.47
N LYS A 108 12.19 -0.20 -0.74
CA LYS A 108 12.07 -0.37 0.71
C LYS A 108 11.64 0.98 1.30
N PRO A 109 10.64 1.01 2.19
CA PRO A 109 10.25 2.25 2.84
C PRO A 109 11.48 2.81 3.55
N LYS A 110 11.88 4.05 3.19
CA LYS A 110 12.93 4.77 3.92
C LYS A 110 12.45 4.92 5.36
N ASN A 111 13.21 4.37 6.31
CA ASN A 111 13.01 4.39 7.77
C ASN A 111 11.72 5.12 8.17
N GLN A 112 10.61 4.40 8.09
CA GLN A 112 9.37 4.92 8.60
C GLN A 112 9.49 4.87 10.12
N ILE A 113 9.32 6.05 10.74
CA ILE A 113 8.97 6.19 12.15
C ILE A 113 8.05 5.02 12.50
N SER A 114 8.35 4.30 13.58
CA SER A 114 7.70 3.05 13.98
C SER A 114 6.22 3.25 14.30
N VAL A 115 5.40 3.50 13.28
CA VAL A 115 3.96 3.42 13.39
C VAL A 115 3.69 1.93 13.32
N LYS A 116 3.37 1.35 14.47
CA LYS A 116 3.03 -0.07 14.61
C LYS A 116 1.76 -0.32 13.81
N ILE A 117 1.91 -0.68 12.52
CA ILE A 117 0.78 -1.08 11.68
C ILE A 117 0.39 -2.48 12.14
N VAL A 118 -0.68 -2.56 12.93
CA VAL A 118 -1.28 -3.84 13.30
C VAL A 118 -1.98 -4.37 12.05
N PRO A 119 -1.62 -5.57 11.55
CA PRO A 119 -2.26 -6.12 10.35
C PRO A 119 -3.75 -6.29 10.63
N ILE A 120 -4.59 -5.65 9.82
CA ILE A 120 -6.03 -5.84 9.86
C ILE A 120 -6.30 -7.19 9.19
N THR A 121 -6.35 -8.25 9.98
CA THR A 121 -6.89 -9.54 9.53
C THR A 121 -8.40 -9.42 9.42
N CYS A 122 -8.98 -9.99 8.35
CA CYS A 122 -10.43 -10.05 8.17
C CYS A 122 -11.06 -10.66 9.43
N GLY A 123 -11.98 -9.92 10.08
CA GLY A 123 -12.64 -10.31 11.34
C GLY A 123 -12.02 -9.76 12.64
N TYR A 124 -10.74 -9.34 12.65
CA TYR A 124 -10.11 -8.82 13.88
C TYR A 124 -10.67 -7.48 14.33
N PHE A 125 -11.03 -6.62 13.37
CA PHE A 125 -11.68 -5.33 13.64
C PHE A 125 -13.08 -5.52 14.23
N GLU A 126 -13.86 -6.49 13.73
CA GLU A 126 -15.20 -6.75 14.22
C GLU A 126 -15.19 -7.39 15.61
N ALA A 127 -14.26 -8.31 15.87
CA ALA A 127 -14.11 -8.99 17.16
C ALA A 127 -13.58 -8.09 18.28
N ASN A 128 -12.83 -7.03 17.96
CA ASN A 128 -12.22 -6.10 18.93
C ASN A 128 -12.66 -4.64 18.73
N LYS A 129 -13.82 -4.44 18.11
CA LYS A 129 -14.31 -3.12 17.69
C LYS A 129 -14.31 -2.10 18.83
N ASP A 130 -14.80 -2.48 20.00
CA ASP A 130 -14.93 -1.57 21.13
C ASP A 130 -13.55 -1.15 21.69
N TYR A 131 -12.62 -2.10 21.81
CA TYR A 131 -11.25 -1.84 22.24
C TYR A 131 -10.50 -0.89 21.29
N ILE A 132 -10.67 -1.08 19.97
CA ILE A 132 -10.05 -0.23 18.96
C ILE A 132 -10.65 1.18 19.01
N LEU A 133 -11.98 1.30 19.10
CA LEU A 133 -12.66 2.58 19.22
C LEU A 133 -12.26 3.34 20.50
N GLU A 134 -12.07 2.65 21.62
CA GLU A 134 -11.56 3.25 22.85
C GLU A 134 -10.12 3.74 22.71
N GLN A 135 -9.23 2.97 22.07
CA GLN A 135 -7.87 3.43 21.79
C GLN A 135 -7.84 4.66 20.89
N GLU A 136 -8.68 4.70 19.85
CA GLU A 136 -8.80 5.86 18.98
C GLU A 136 -9.30 7.10 19.73
N ARG A 137 -10.29 6.94 20.63
CA ARG A 137 -10.74 8.04 21.49
C ARG A 137 -9.62 8.55 22.40
N LYS A 138 -8.86 7.66 23.04
CA LYS A 138 -7.73 8.04 23.91
C LYS A 138 -6.65 8.79 23.13
N LYS A 139 -6.24 8.28 21.97
CA LYS A 139 -5.27 8.95 21.09
C LYS A 139 -5.75 10.31 20.62
N ARG A 140 -7.04 10.41 20.25
CA ARG A 140 -7.65 11.67 19.82
C ARG A 140 -7.67 12.69 20.97
N PHE A 141 -8.00 12.25 22.18
CA PHE A 141 -7.97 13.10 23.37
C PHE A 141 -6.55 13.58 23.68
N GLU A 142 -5.55 12.69 23.66
CA GLU A 142 -4.14 13.05 23.85
C GLU A 142 -3.64 14.05 22.80
N TYR A 143 -4.08 13.90 21.55
CA TYR A 143 -3.78 14.83 20.46
C TYR A 143 -4.41 16.21 20.69
N TYR A 144 -5.69 16.28 21.10
CA TYR A 144 -6.30 17.57 21.43
C TYR A 144 -5.64 18.22 22.65
N LEU A 145 -5.26 17.42 23.64
CA LEU A 145 -4.55 17.89 24.83
C LEU A 145 -3.18 18.48 24.46
N SER A 146 -2.45 17.85 23.54
CA SER A 146 -1.15 18.36 23.09
C SER A 146 -1.29 19.66 22.29
N LEU A 147 -2.29 19.77 21.42
CA LEU A 147 -2.62 21.00 20.72
C LEU A 147 -2.99 22.14 21.68
N TYR A 148 -3.76 21.84 22.73
CA TYR A 148 -4.12 22.81 23.76
C TYR A 148 -2.90 23.29 24.54
N LYS A 149 -2.02 22.37 24.97
CA LYS A 149 -0.77 22.72 25.66
C LYS A 149 0.14 23.59 24.79
N GLN A 150 0.27 23.25 23.51
CA GLN A 150 1.12 23.98 22.58
C GLN A 150 0.58 25.39 22.27
N ASN A 151 -0.73 25.54 22.13
CA ASN A 151 -1.37 26.78 21.69
C ASN A 151 -2.12 27.52 22.82
N TRP A 152 -1.81 27.23 24.09
CA TRP A 152 -2.56 27.74 25.25
C TRP A 152 -2.62 29.28 25.30
N ILE A 153 -1.57 29.95 24.82
CA ILE A 153 -1.48 31.42 24.75
C ILE A 153 -2.52 32.03 23.81
N VAL A 154 -2.87 31.33 22.72
CA VAL A 154 -3.87 31.77 21.73
C VAL A 154 -5.26 31.74 22.37
N PHE A 155 -5.55 30.71 23.18
CA PHE A 155 -6.79 30.62 23.94
C PHE A 155 -6.92 31.75 24.97
N LEU A 156 -5.84 32.07 25.69
CA LEU A 156 -5.83 33.21 26.59
C LEU A 156 -6.03 34.55 25.87
N GLY A 157 -5.38 34.75 24.72
CA GLY A 157 -5.54 35.97 23.92
C GLY A 157 -6.98 36.17 23.46
N TYR A 158 -7.62 35.10 22.95
CA TYR A 158 -9.03 35.14 22.56
C TYR A 158 -9.95 35.45 23.75
N LEU A 159 -9.72 34.79 24.89
CA LEU A 159 -10.49 35.01 26.12
C LEU A 159 -10.34 36.46 26.63
N GLY A 160 -9.14 37.04 26.54
CA GLY A 160 -8.90 38.46 26.86
C GLY A 160 -9.71 39.42 25.97
N ILE A 161 -9.79 39.14 24.66
CA ILE A 161 -10.61 39.95 23.73
C ILE A 161 -12.10 39.86 24.09
N VAL A 162 -12.59 38.67 24.45
CA VAL A 162 -13.98 38.48 24.91
C VAL A 162 -14.24 39.31 26.17
N PHE A 163 -13.34 39.27 27.16
CA PHE A 163 -13.47 40.08 28.37
C PHE A 163 -13.45 41.58 28.07
N LEU A 164 -12.57 42.06 27.20
CA LEU A 164 -12.53 43.47 26.79
C LEU A 164 -13.85 43.92 26.15
N ASN A 165 -14.46 43.08 25.31
CA ASN A 165 -15.76 43.37 24.71
C ASN A 165 -16.88 43.45 25.75
N ILE A 166 -16.91 42.53 26.72
CA ILE A 166 -17.89 42.56 27.82
C ILE A 166 -17.68 43.81 28.69
N PHE A 167 -16.44 44.14 29.06
CA PHE A 167 -16.13 45.33 29.84
C PHE A 167 -16.49 46.62 29.10
N ALA A 168 -16.24 46.69 27.79
CA ALA A 168 -16.68 47.82 26.97
C ALA A 168 -18.21 47.97 27.00
N LEU A 169 -18.96 46.89 26.78
CA LEU A 169 -20.42 46.90 26.85
C LEU A 169 -20.94 47.38 28.21
N VAL A 170 -20.39 46.86 29.32
CA VAL A 170 -20.80 47.25 30.68
C VAL A 170 -20.46 48.71 30.97
N LYS A 171 -19.29 49.19 30.54
CA LYS A 171 -18.85 50.59 30.74
C LYS A 171 -19.71 51.58 29.93
N PHE A 172 -20.04 51.24 28.67
CA PHE A 172 -20.91 52.08 27.85
C PHE A 172 -22.37 52.07 28.33
N ASN A 173 -22.84 50.98 28.93
CA ASN A 173 -24.19 50.91 29.51
C ASN A 173 -24.34 51.72 30.82
N LYS A 174 -23.25 51.98 31.55
CA LYS A 174 -23.24 52.83 32.76
C LYS A 174 -23.15 54.34 32.48
N ASN A 175 -22.75 54.74 31.28
CA ASN A 175 -22.61 56.15 30.87
C ASN A 175 -23.87 56.67 30.13
N ARG A 176 -24.99 55.98 30.29
CA ARG A 176 -26.33 56.40 29.85
C ARG A 176 -27.22 56.52 31.08
#